data_AF-A0A2I0WG64-F1
#
_entry.id   AF-A0A2I0WG64-F1
#
_cell.length_a   1.000
_cell.length_b   1.000
_cell.length_c   1.000
_cell.angle_alpha   90.00
_cell.angle_beta   90.00
_cell.angle_gamma   90.00
#
_symmetry.space_group_name_H-M   'P 1'
#
loop_
_entity.id
_entity.type
_entity.pdbx_description
1 polymer ?
#
loop_
_entity_poly.entity_id
_entity_poly.type
_entity_poly.pdbx_seq_one_letter_code
_entity_poly.pdbx_strand_id
1 'polypeptide(L)'
;MGSISCPVSLCSQPKSLKARYRSRSSSRMLDVRCTVGEVVAESRVSSATEPLLINAVRGEKVDRPPVWLMRQAGRYMKSYQMICERYPSFRERSENVDLVVEISLQPWKVFKPDGVILFSDILTPLPGMNIPFDILKGKGPVIHDPLRTANDVAGVTEFVPEESVPYVGEALSILREEVKGEAAVLGFVGAPFTLASYVVEGGSSKHFSKIKNLAFSQPKVTFCLSLSAIC
;
A
#
# COMPACT_ATOMS: atom_id res chain seq x y z
N MET A 1 -41.65 -20.28 -12.97
CA MET A 1 -42.28 -19.71 -14.18
C MET A 1 -42.35 -18.20 -13.96
N GLY A 2 -41.74 -17.40 -14.85
CA GLY A 2 -41.64 -15.95 -14.69
C GLY A 2 -40.26 -15.41 -15.08
N SER A 3 -39.90 -15.64 -16.34
CA SER A 3 -38.77 -15.04 -17.06
C SER A 3 -39.05 -13.58 -17.43
N ILE A 4 -37.99 -12.89 -17.94
CA ILE A 4 -37.95 -11.65 -18.77
C ILE A 4 -37.54 -10.40 -17.95
N SER A 5 -36.58 -9.54 -18.34
CA SER A 5 -35.34 -9.57 -19.13
C SER A 5 -34.81 -8.12 -19.12
N CYS A 6 -33.49 -7.92 -18.98
CA CYS A 6 -32.83 -6.62 -19.20
C CYS A 6 -32.77 -6.27 -20.70
N PRO A 7 -32.94 -5.00 -21.12
CA PRO A 7 -32.75 -4.63 -22.51
C PRO A 7 -31.27 -4.29 -22.79
N VAL A 8 -30.65 -5.06 -23.68
CA VAL A 8 -29.45 -4.69 -24.43
C VAL A 8 -29.92 -4.14 -25.77
N SER A 9 -29.62 -2.88 -26.07
CA SER A 9 -29.85 -2.30 -27.39
C SER A 9 -28.53 -2.24 -28.16
N LEU A 10 -28.40 -3.13 -29.15
CA LEU A 10 -27.49 -3.00 -30.29
C LEU A 10 -28.03 -1.89 -31.21
N CYS A 11 -27.15 -1.00 -31.66
CA CYS A 11 -27.41 -0.17 -32.83
C CYS A 11 -26.51 -0.62 -33.99
N SER A 12 -27.12 -0.65 -35.17
CA SER A 12 -26.79 -1.39 -36.36
C SER A 12 -25.91 -0.61 -37.36
N GLN A 13 -25.07 -1.35 -38.08
CA GLN A 13 -24.66 -1.07 -39.46
C GLN A 13 -25.50 -2.00 -40.39
N PRO A 14 -25.52 -1.92 -41.75
CA PRO A 14 -24.61 -1.21 -42.67
C PRO A 14 -25.30 -0.58 -43.92
N LYS A 15 -24.57 0.18 -44.77
CA LYS A 15 -24.80 0.16 -46.24
C LYS A 15 -23.48 0.27 -47.01
N SER A 16 -23.31 -0.67 -47.93
CA SER A 16 -22.15 -0.88 -48.80
C SER A 16 -22.20 -0.01 -50.06
N LEU A 17 -21.04 0.43 -50.55
CA LEU A 17 -20.80 0.72 -51.97
C LEU A 17 -19.39 0.26 -52.36
N LYS A 18 -19.30 -0.41 -53.51
CA LYS A 18 -18.16 -1.20 -53.98
C LYS A 18 -17.02 -0.37 -54.59
N ALA A 19 -15.80 -0.80 -54.23
CA ALA A 19 -14.56 -0.95 -55.02
C ALA A 19 -14.16 0.08 -56.11
N ARG A 20 -12.95 0.63 -55.95
CA ARG A 20 -11.97 0.79 -57.03
C ARG A 20 -10.54 0.74 -56.49
N TYR A 21 -9.76 -0.19 -57.02
CA TYR A 21 -8.35 -0.42 -56.75
C TYR A 21 -7.51 0.50 -57.64
N ARG A 22 -6.61 1.31 -57.07
CA ARG A 22 -5.44 1.87 -57.78
C ARG A 22 -4.32 2.23 -56.80
N SER A 23 -3.11 1.97 -57.25
CA SER A 23 -1.87 1.80 -56.49
C SER A 23 -1.11 3.08 -56.14
N ARG A 24 -0.28 2.96 -55.10
CA ARG A 24 1.05 3.59 -54.87
C ARG A 24 1.15 5.11 -54.64
N SER A 25 1.51 5.43 -53.40
CA SER A 25 2.82 6.01 -53.00
C SER A 25 2.78 7.35 -52.23
N SER A 26 3.67 7.36 -51.23
CA SER A 26 4.38 8.51 -50.66
C SER A 26 3.62 9.50 -49.77
N SER A 27 3.63 9.15 -48.48
CA SER A 27 4.20 9.97 -47.39
C SER A 27 4.11 11.49 -47.52
N ARG A 28 3.28 12.10 -46.66
CA ARG A 28 3.58 13.37 -45.97
C ARG A 28 2.73 13.43 -44.69
N MET A 29 3.40 13.16 -43.58
CA MET A 29 2.90 13.25 -42.22
C MET A 29 2.67 14.74 -41.90
N LEU A 30 1.43 15.12 -41.58
CA LEU A 30 1.13 16.46 -41.10
C LEU A 30 1.57 16.57 -39.64
N ASP A 31 2.46 17.54 -39.41
CA ASP A 31 3.08 17.92 -38.15
C ASP A 31 2.03 18.43 -37.16
N VAL A 32 1.71 17.64 -36.14
CA VAL A 32 0.89 18.05 -34.99
C VAL A 32 1.84 18.48 -33.89
N ARG A 33 2.10 19.79 -33.80
CA ARG A 33 2.79 20.39 -32.66
C ARG A 33 1.87 20.40 -31.45
N CYS A 34 2.17 19.56 -30.47
CA CYS A 34 1.57 19.61 -29.14
C CYS A 34 2.56 20.35 -28.22
N THR A 35 2.24 21.58 -27.83
CA THR A 35 3.01 22.33 -26.83
C THR A 35 2.67 21.78 -25.45
N VAL A 36 3.59 21.02 -24.86
CA VAL A 36 3.52 20.65 -23.44
C VAL A 36 3.94 21.87 -22.64
N GLY A 37 2.98 22.51 -21.97
CA GLY A 37 3.27 23.49 -20.93
C GLY A 37 3.89 22.76 -19.75
N GLU A 38 5.21 22.84 -19.62
CA GLU A 38 5.91 22.46 -18.40
C GLU A 38 5.57 23.47 -17.31
N VAL A 39 4.73 23.09 -16.37
CA VAL A 39 4.76 23.69 -15.04
C VAL A 39 5.82 22.92 -14.27
N VAL A 40 7.07 23.38 -14.36
CA VAL A 40 8.14 22.90 -13.50
C VAL A 40 7.79 23.35 -12.10
N ALA A 41 7.36 22.42 -11.25
CA ALA A 41 7.23 22.66 -9.82
C ALA A 41 8.61 23.03 -9.28
N GLU A 42 8.78 24.30 -8.94
CA GLU A 42 10.03 24.85 -8.46
C GLU A 42 10.38 24.18 -7.11
N SER A 43 11.44 23.38 -7.11
CA SER A 43 11.92 22.67 -5.93
C SER A 43 12.41 23.69 -4.92
N ARG A 44 11.71 23.79 -3.78
CA ARG A 44 12.20 24.54 -2.63
C ARG A 44 13.54 23.95 -2.20
N VAL A 45 14.62 24.72 -2.33
CA VAL A 45 15.95 24.35 -1.84
C VAL A 45 15.90 24.33 -0.32
N SER A 46 15.63 23.15 0.24
CA SER A 46 15.93 22.85 1.63
C SER A 46 17.45 22.74 1.76
N SER A 47 18.04 23.53 2.64
CA SER A 47 19.49 23.53 2.91
C SER A 47 19.98 22.28 3.67
N ALA A 48 19.15 21.26 3.82
CA ALA A 48 19.52 19.98 4.38
C ALA A 48 19.94 19.03 3.25
N THR A 49 21.16 18.51 3.32
CA THR A 49 21.60 17.40 2.47
C THR A 49 20.58 16.26 2.59
N GLU A 50 19.93 15.91 1.48
CA GLU A 50 18.96 14.82 1.43
C GLU A 50 19.64 13.47 1.79
N PRO A 51 18.95 12.55 2.48
CA PRO A 51 19.53 11.26 2.85
C PRO A 51 19.99 10.45 1.64
N LEU A 52 21.09 9.70 1.78
CA LEU A 52 21.70 8.91 0.71
C LEU A 52 20.71 8.00 -0.04
N LEU A 53 19.80 7.37 0.71
CA LEU A 53 18.78 6.49 0.16
C LEU A 53 17.81 7.22 -0.79
N ILE A 54 17.45 8.47 -0.47
CA ILE A 54 16.54 9.26 -1.30
C ILE A 54 17.23 9.65 -2.61
N ASN A 55 18.48 10.10 -2.56
CA ASN A 55 19.24 10.48 -3.75
C ASN A 55 19.42 9.27 -4.69
N ALA A 56 19.75 8.11 -4.13
CA ALA A 56 19.86 6.88 -4.91
C ALA A 56 18.54 6.47 -5.58
N VAL A 57 17.40 6.57 -4.88
CA VAL A 57 16.07 6.26 -5.45
C VAL A 57 15.67 7.26 -6.54
N ARG A 58 16.08 8.53 -6.41
CA ARG A 58 15.90 9.55 -7.45
C ARG A 58 16.81 9.35 -8.67
N GLY A 59 17.72 8.38 -8.63
CA GLY A 59 18.68 8.11 -9.70
C GLY A 59 19.86 9.08 -9.73
N GLU A 60 20.08 9.84 -8.66
CA GLU A 60 21.23 10.73 -8.52
C GLU A 60 22.52 9.92 -8.30
N LYS A 61 23.66 10.53 -8.65
CA LYS A 61 24.97 9.91 -8.41
C LYS A 61 25.27 9.90 -6.91
N VAL A 62 25.55 8.72 -6.38
CA VAL A 62 25.88 8.50 -4.96
C VAL A 62 27.25 7.84 -4.80
N ASP A 63 27.94 8.13 -3.70
CA ASP A 63 29.31 7.62 -3.45
C ASP A 63 29.36 6.12 -3.12
N ARG A 64 28.25 5.58 -2.59
CA ARG A 64 28.06 4.15 -2.34
C ARG A 64 26.59 3.77 -2.44
N PRO A 65 26.26 2.50 -2.66
CA PRO A 65 24.88 2.02 -2.55
C PRO A 65 24.36 2.20 -1.11
N PRO A 66 23.14 2.75 -0.92
CA PRO A 66 22.50 2.78 0.38
C PRO A 66 22.04 1.39 0.81
N VAL A 67 22.05 1.10 2.10
CA VAL A 67 21.67 -0.21 2.67
C VAL A 67 20.75 -0.05 3.88
N TRP A 68 19.71 -0.86 3.90
CA TRP A 68 18.85 -1.12 5.05
C TRP A 68 18.32 -2.56 4.94
N LEU A 69 17.81 -3.12 6.03
CA LEU A 69 17.36 -4.52 6.06
C LEU A 69 15.87 -4.59 6.37
N MET A 70 15.12 -5.33 5.55
CA MET A 70 13.74 -5.68 5.87
C MET A 70 13.70 -6.46 7.20
N ARG A 71 12.74 -6.13 8.05
CA ARG A 71 12.63 -6.67 9.42
C ARG A 71 13.83 -6.35 10.33
N GLN A 72 14.50 -5.21 10.10
CA GLN A 72 15.58 -4.72 10.96
C GLN A 72 15.15 -4.56 12.43
N ALA A 73 13.93 -4.10 12.70
CA ALA A 73 13.39 -4.10 14.06
C ALA A 73 12.71 -5.44 14.32
N GLY A 74 13.40 -6.35 15.03
CA GLY A 74 12.89 -7.71 15.17
C GLY A 74 13.58 -8.59 16.21
N ARG A 75 13.10 -9.83 16.27
CA ARG A 75 13.43 -10.83 17.32
C ARG A 75 14.91 -11.22 17.38
N TYR A 76 15.73 -10.86 16.40
CA TYR A 76 17.17 -11.11 16.49
C TYR A 76 17.87 -10.19 17.50
N MET A 77 17.27 -9.04 17.84
CA MET A 77 17.81 -8.11 18.83
C MET A 77 17.29 -8.42 20.23
N LYS A 78 18.19 -8.53 21.22
CA LYS A 78 17.80 -8.75 22.61
C LYS A 78 16.97 -7.59 23.18
N SER A 79 17.26 -6.35 22.76
CA SER A 79 16.48 -5.15 23.09
C SER A 79 15.00 -5.29 22.70
N TYR A 80 14.73 -5.78 21.48
CA TYR A 80 13.37 -6.03 21.00
C TYR A 80 12.69 -7.16 21.79
N GLN A 81 13.42 -8.23 22.11
CA GLN A 81 12.88 -9.34 22.90
C GLN A 81 12.44 -8.88 24.29
N MET A 82 13.22 -8.04 24.97
CA MET A 82 12.86 -7.49 26.29
C MET A 82 11.59 -6.62 26.23
N ILE A 83 11.39 -5.84 25.16
CA ILE A 83 10.14 -5.11 24.94
C ILE A 83 8.98 -6.09 24.73
N CYS A 84 9.17 -7.17 23.97
CA CYS A 84 8.13 -8.19 23.78
C CYS A 84 7.76 -8.93 25.07
N GLU A 85 8.70 -9.09 26.00
CA GLU A 85 8.45 -9.69 27.32
C GLU A 85 7.61 -8.75 28.19
N ARG A 86 7.90 -7.44 28.18
CA ARG A 86 7.16 -6.41 28.94
C ARG A 86 5.79 -6.10 28.35
N TYR A 87 5.68 -6.04 27.03
CA TYR A 87 4.47 -5.71 26.28
C TYR A 87 4.15 -6.87 25.34
N PRO A 88 3.45 -7.93 25.77
CA PRO A 88 3.25 -9.13 24.96
C PRO A 88 2.41 -8.90 23.70
N SER A 89 1.45 -7.97 23.75
CA SER A 89 0.57 -7.64 22.64
C SER A 89 1.35 -7.01 21.49
N PHE A 90 1.14 -7.50 20.26
CA PHE A 90 1.74 -6.85 19.10
C PHE A 90 1.12 -5.48 18.85
N ARG A 91 -0.21 -5.39 18.95
CA ARG A 91 -0.95 -4.14 18.72
C ARG A 91 -0.49 -3.05 19.66
N GLU A 92 -0.32 -3.36 20.95
CA GLU A 92 0.21 -2.42 21.93
C GLU A 92 1.58 -1.85 21.51
N ARG A 93 2.49 -2.70 21.02
CA ARG A 93 3.82 -2.27 20.55
C ARG A 93 3.79 -1.50 19.23
N SER A 94 2.79 -1.72 18.38
CA SER A 94 2.67 -1.08 17.05
C SER A 94 1.74 0.14 17.03
N GLU A 95 0.99 0.38 18.11
CA GLU A 95 0.00 1.46 18.23
C GLU A 95 0.36 2.46 19.34
N ASN A 96 1.33 2.14 20.21
CA ASN A 96 1.90 3.08 21.17
C ASN A 96 3.11 3.82 20.55
N VAL A 97 3.03 5.15 20.47
CA VAL A 97 4.03 6.01 19.82
C VAL A 97 5.44 5.79 20.38
N ASP A 98 5.60 5.80 21.71
CA ASP A 98 6.90 5.63 22.36
C ASP A 98 7.53 4.28 22.02
N LEU A 99 6.74 3.21 22.05
CA LEU A 99 7.21 1.86 21.71
C LEU A 99 7.55 1.75 20.22
N VAL A 100 6.73 2.31 19.35
CA VAL A 100 6.98 2.33 17.90
C VAL A 100 8.30 3.04 17.60
N VAL A 101 8.51 4.23 18.17
CA VAL A 101 9.73 5.01 18.00
C VAL A 101 10.93 4.26 18.57
N GLU A 102 10.83 3.77 19.81
CA GLU A 102 11.91 3.04 20.48
C GLU A 102 12.34 1.83 19.63
N ILE A 103 11.39 1.00 19.21
CA ILE A 103 11.62 -0.22 18.41
C ILE A 103 12.23 0.13 17.04
N SER A 104 11.68 1.12 16.34
CA SER A 104 12.14 1.52 15.00
C SER A 104 13.58 2.03 15.02
N LEU A 105 13.99 2.71 16.09
CA LEU A 105 15.35 3.26 16.25
C LEU A 105 16.39 2.24 16.73
N GLN A 106 16.00 1.07 17.24
CA GLN A 106 16.98 0.09 17.76
C GLN A 106 18.06 -0.28 16.72
N PRO A 107 17.72 -0.62 15.46
CA PRO A 107 18.73 -0.99 14.47
C PRO A 107 19.54 0.22 14.02
N TRP A 108 18.90 1.40 13.97
CA TRP A 108 19.54 2.67 13.64
C TRP A 108 20.66 3.02 14.64
N LYS A 109 20.40 2.85 15.93
CA LYS A 109 21.38 3.11 17.01
C LYS A 109 22.61 2.19 16.95
N VAL A 110 22.48 0.97 16.43
CA VAL A 110 23.55 -0.03 16.43
C VAL A 110 24.33 -0.07 15.12
N PHE A 111 23.64 -0.11 13.98
CA PHE A 111 24.25 -0.41 12.69
C PHE A 111 24.34 0.78 11.74
N LYS A 112 23.66 1.88 12.10
CA LYS A 112 23.56 3.07 11.28
C LYS A 112 23.17 2.82 9.79
N PRO A 113 22.10 2.08 9.47
CA PRO A 113 21.57 1.93 8.10
C PRO A 113 21.11 3.25 7.47
N ASP A 114 21.11 3.32 6.13
CA ASP A 114 20.66 4.48 5.36
C ASP A 114 19.12 4.65 5.32
N GLY A 115 18.40 3.68 5.89
CA GLY A 115 16.95 3.67 6.01
C GLY A 115 16.47 3.20 7.38
N VAL A 116 15.51 3.92 7.94
CA VAL A 116 14.81 3.58 9.18
C VAL A 116 13.34 3.38 8.85
N ILE A 117 12.89 2.14 8.87
CA ILE A 117 11.49 1.80 8.60
C ILE A 117 10.66 1.85 9.88
N LEU A 118 9.45 2.42 9.76
CA LEU A 118 8.44 2.43 10.81
C LEU A 118 8.16 1.01 11.31
N PHE A 119 8.08 0.83 12.62
CA PHE A 119 7.54 -0.39 13.22
C PHE A 119 6.02 -0.31 13.29
N SER A 120 5.33 -1.00 12.36
CA SER A 120 3.87 -1.09 12.34
C SER A 120 3.43 -2.43 11.72
N ASP A 121 2.15 -2.61 11.43
CA ASP A 121 1.61 -3.74 10.66
C ASP A 121 0.83 -3.23 9.43
N ILE A 122 0.78 -4.03 8.37
CA ILE A 122 0.03 -3.64 7.17
C ILE A 122 -1.48 -3.63 7.41
N LEU A 123 -1.98 -4.36 8.40
CA LEU A 123 -3.39 -4.48 8.73
C LEU A 123 -3.89 -3.36 9.65
N THR A 124 -3.00 -2.48 10.11
CA THR A 124 -3.31 -1.32 10.96
C THR A 124 -4.49 -0.46 10.47
N PRO A 125 -4.71 -0.24 9.16
CA PRO A 125 -5.89 0.50 8.69
C PRO A 125 -7.25 -0.19 8.90
N LEU A 126 -7.28 -1.53 9.01
CA LEU A 126 -8.54 -2.30 8.97
C LEU A 126 -9.60 -1.89 10.01
N PRO A 127 -9.26 -1.62 11.28
CA PRO A 127 -10.25 -1.19 12.26
C PRO A 127 -10.90 0.16 11.90
N GLY A 128 -10.15 1.09 11.31
CA GLY A 128 -10.67 2.36 10.80
C GLY A 128 -11.58 2.19 9.58
N MET A 129 -11.44 1.07 8.86
CA MET A 129 -12.30 0.66 7.75
C MET A 129 -13.50 -0.20 8.19
N ASN A 130 -13.80 -0.25 9.48
CA ASN A 130 -14.85 -1.08 10.06
C ASN A 130 -14.61 -2.61 9.89
N ILE A 131 -13.34 -3.03 9.89
CA ILE A 131 -12.95 -4.44 9.80
C ILE A 131 -12.11 -4.81 11.04
N PRO A 132 -12.74 -5.36 12.10
CA PRO A 132 -12.03 -5.71 13.32
C PRO A 132 -11.10 -6.91 13.10
N PHE A 133 -9.89 -6.81 13.65
CA PHE A 133 -8.91 -7.89 13.62
C PHE A 133 -8.08 -7.95 14.91
N ASP A 134 -7.55 -9.14 15.17
CA ASP A 134 -6.61 -9.39 16.27
C ASP A 134 -5.38 -10.15 15.79
N ILE A 135 -4.27 -9.99 16.51
CA ILE A 135 -3.05 -10.77 16.28
C ILE A 135 -2.88 -11.76 17.43
N LEU A 136 -3.21 -13.03 17.16
CA LEU A 136 -3.13 -14.10 18.14
C LEU A 136 -1.73 -14.73 18.17
N LYS A 137 -1.17 -14.93 19.37
CA LYS A 137 0.14 -15.54 19.56
C LYS A 137 0.19 -16.93 18.91
N GLY A 138 1.15 -17.13 18.01
CA GLY A 138 1.35 -18.40 17.29
C GLY A 138 0.43 -18.63 16.07
N LYS A 139 -0.68 -17.89 15.94
CA LYS A 139 -1.62 -18.00 14.81
C LYS A 139 -1.50 -16.85 13.82
N GLY A 140 -1.05 -15.67 14.27
CA GLY A 140 -0.95 -14.46 13.46
C GLY A 140 -2.26 -13.69 13.42
N PRO A 141 -2.48 -12.86 12.39
CA PRO A 141 -3.68 -12.05 12.27
C PRO A 141 -4.92 -12.91 12.02
N VAL A 142 -6.01 -12.55 12.69
CA VAL A 142 -7.33 -13.17 12.59
C VAL A 142 -8.35 -12.06 12.37
N ILE A 143 -9.12 -12.18 11.29
CA ILE A 143 -10.29 -11.33 11.02
C ILE A 143 -11.50 -12.09 11.54
N HIS A 144 -12.29 -11.46 12.42
CA HIS A 144 -13.43 -12.11 13.08
C HIS A 144 -14.58 -12.36 12.10
N ASP A 145 -14.84 -11.38 11.23
CA ASP A 145 -15.92 -11.41 10.23
C ASP A 145 -15.33 -11.26 8.81
N PRO A 146 -14.81 -12.34 8.20
CA PRO A 146 -14.18 -12.27 6.89
C PRO A 146 -15.20 -11.94 5.79
N LEU A 147 -14.90 -10.98 4.93
CA LEU A 147 -15.82 -10.56 3.86
C LEU A 147 -15.96 -11.64 2.77
N ARG A 148 -17.19 -11.95 2.38
CA ARG A 148 -17.54 -12.99 1.38
C ARG A 148 -18.49 -12.51 0.29
N THR A 149 -19.32 -11.54 0.60
CA THR A 149 -20.44 -11.10 -0.23
C THR A 149 -20.31 -9.63 -0.60
N ALA A 150 -21.06 -9.20 -1.62
CA ALA A 150 -21.16 -7.78 -1.97
C ALA A 150 -21.70 -6.92 -0.81
N ASN A 151 -22.58 -7.47 0.01
CA ASN A 151 -23.12 -6.77 1.18
C ASN A 151 -22.06 -6.54 2.25
N ASP A 152 -21.18 -7.53 2.47
CA ASP A 152 -20.08 -7.37 3.43
C ASP A 152 -19.14 -6.25 2.97
N VAL A 153 -18.86 -6.17 1.67
CA VAL A 153 -18.02 -5.10 1.08
C VAL A 153 -18.69 -3.73 1.20
N ALA A 154 -20.02 -3.66 1.09
CA ALA A 154 -20.76 -2.41 1.28
C ALA A 154 -20.71 -1.87 2.72
N GLY A 155 -20.35 -2.70 3.70
CA GLY A 155 -20.15 -2.30 5.09
C GLY A 155 -18.76 -1.74 5.41
N VAL A 156 -17.84 -1.75 4.45
CA VAL A 156 -16.48 -1.21 4.60
C VAL A 156 -16.53 0.31 4.50
N THR A 157 -15.91 0.99 5.46
CA THR A 157 -15.83 2.45 5.50
C THR A 157 -14.55 2.97 4.87
N GLU A 158 -14.61 4.19 4.34
CA GLU A 158 -13.44 4.95 3.87
C GLU A 158 -12.45 5.14 5.03
N PHE A 159 -11.16 5.02 4.75
CA PHE A 159 -10.12 5.12 5.75
C PHE A 159 -9.65 6.56 5.92
N VAL A 160 -9.85 7.13 7.12
CA VAL A 160 -9.33 8.46 7.47
C VAL A 160 -8.14 8.29 8.44
N PRO A 161 -6.88 8.45 7.98
CA PRO A 161 -5.69 8.17 8.79
C PRO A 161 -5.58 9.04 10.04
N GLU A 162 -5.94 10.32 9.94
CA GLU A 162 -5.84 11.30 11.02
C GLU A 162 -6.77 10.94 12.20
N GLU A 163 -7.89 10.30 11.91
CA GLU A 163 -8.87 9.84 12.91
C GLU A 163 -8.53 8.44 13.42
N SER A 164 -8.15 7.53 12.51
CA SER A 164 -8.02 6.10 12.81
C SER A 164 -6.65 5.73 13.38
N VAL A 165 -5.59 6.39 12.91
CA VAL A 165 -4.20 6.03 13.22
C VAL A 165 -3.31 7.25 13.49
N PRO A 166 -3.73 8.25 14.29
CA PRO A 166 -2.94 9.47 14.53
C PRO A 166 -1.52 9.18 15.05
N TYR A 167 -1.38 8.10 15.83
CA TYR A 167 -0.10 7.62 16.36
C TYR A 167 0.94 7.28 15.27
N VAL A 168 0.52 6.90 14.06
CA VAL A 168 1.43 6.63 12.94
C VAL A 168 2.09 7.91 12.45
N GLY A 169 1.31 8.98 12.28
CA GLY A 169 1.82 10.28 11.86
C GLY A 169 2.74 10.90 12.91
N GLU A 170 2.37 10.77 14.20
CA GLU A 170 3.19 11.20 15.32
C GLU A 170 4.53 10.47 15.37
N ALA A 171 4.51 9.13 15.31
CA ALA A 171 5.74 8.33 15.32
C ALA A 171 6.65 8.64 14.14
N LEU A 172 6.11 8.83 12.92
CA LEU A 172 6.90 9.22 11.75
C LEU A 172 7.57 10.59 11.92
N SER A 173 6.87 11.53 12.55
CA SER A 173 7.39 12.87 12.83
C SER A 173 8.57 12.79 13.81
N ILE A 174 8.39 12.06 14.93
CA ILE A 174 9.45 11.86 15.93
C ILE A 174 10.65 11.12 15.31
N LEU A 175 10.42 10.08 14.51
CA LEU A 175 11.51 9.35 13.84
C LEU A 175 12.33 10.25 12.92
N ARG A 176 11.67 11.17 12.21
CA ARG A 176 12.35 12.13 11.34
C ARG A 176 13.25 13.08 12.14
N GLU A 177 12.78 13.55 13.28
CA GLU A 177 13.55 14.40 14.19
C GLU A 177 14.74 13.66 14.81
N GLU A 178 14.54 12.41 15.24
CA GLU A 178 15.58 11.57 15.86
C GLU A 178 16.70 11.19 14.88
N VAL A 179 16.35 10.93 13.61
CA VAL A 179 17.31 10.55 12.57
C VAL A 179 18.09 11.75 12.02
N LYS A 180 17.59 12.99 12.19
CA LYS A 180 18.27 14.24 11.82
C LYS A 180 18.78 14.29 10.36
N GLY A 181 18.09 13.61 9.45
CA GLY A 181 18.48 13.52 8.04
C GLY A 181 19.67 12.61 7.74
N GLU A 182 20.24 11.92 8.74
CA GLU A 182 21.35 10.96 8.51
C GLU A 182 20.89 9.71 7.75
N ALA A 183 19.61 9.35 7.84
CA ALA A 183 18.98 8.24 7.14
C ALA A 183 17.56 8.62 6.67
N ALA A 184 17.04 7.90 5.68
CA ALA A 184 15.67 8.08 5.23
C ALA A 184 14.69 7.40 6.18
N VAL A 185 13.62 8.10 6.59
CA VAL A 185 12.51 7.48 7.33
C VAL A 185 11.53 6.88 6.32
N LEU A 186 11.26 5.57 6.45
CA LEU A 186 10.42 4.80 5.53
C LEU A 186 9.08 4.48 6.19
N GLY A 187 8.01 5.07 5.65
CA GLY A 187 6.64 4.59 5.88
C GLY A 187 6.34 3.39 4.98
N PHE A 188 5.31 2.62 5.32
CA PHE A 188 4.86 1.51 4.48
C PHE A 188 3.35 1.26 4.67
N VAL A 189 2.75 0.66 3.65
CA VAL A 189 1.32 0.30 3.64
C VAL A 189 1.13 -1.06 2.96
N GLY A 190 0.04 -1.74 3.30
CA GLY A 190 -0.34 -2.96 2.61
C GLY A 190 -0.87 -2.68 1.21
N ALA A 191 -0.47 -3.49 0.23
CA ALA A 191 -1.05 -3.41 -1.10
C ALA A 191 -2.53 -3.85 -1.05
N PRO A 192 -3.41 -3.31 -1.92
CA PRO A 192 -4.85 -3.49 -1.77
C PRO A 192 -5.29 -4.95 -1.91
N PHE A 193 -4.74 -5.67 -2.88
CA PHE A 193 -5.01 -7.10 -3.05
C PHE A 193 -4.49 -7.94 -1.87
N THR A 194 -3.37 -7.52 -1.25
CA THR A 194 -2.84 -8.18 -0.05
C THR A 194 -3.76 -7.98 1.14
N LEU A 195 -4.24 -6.75 1.38
CA LEU A 195 -5.23 -6.47 2.43
C LEU A 195 -6.52 -7.24 2.19
N ALA A 196 -7.08 -7.17 0.98
CA ALA A 196 -8.25 -7.92 0.59
C ALA A 196 -8.06 -9.44 0.80
N SER A 197 -6.86 -9.96 0.56
CA SER A 197 -6.55 -11.38 0.81
C SER A 197 -6.65 -11.73 2.30
N TYR A 198 -6.15 -10.90 3.22
CA TYR A 198 -6.32 -11.14 4.67
C TYR A 198 -7.78 -11.06 5.09
N VAL A 199 -8.46 -10.00 4.66
CA VAL A 199 -9.86 -9.71 4.97
C VAL A 199 -10.77 -10.84 4.47
N VAL A 200 -10.58 -11.29 3.24
CA VAL A 200 -11.35 -12.40 2.68
C VAL A 200 -10.90 -13.72 3.28
N GLU A 201 -9.61 -14.04 3.41
CA GLU A 201 -9.22 -15.37 3.93
C GLU A 201 -9.59 -15.57 5.40
N GLY A 202 -9.64 -14.48 6.17
CA GLY A 202 -9.85 -14.47 7.63
C GLY A 202 -8.55 -14.45 8.43
N GLY A 203 -7.41 -14.22 7.77
CA GLY A 203 -6.08 -14.35 8.34
C GLY A 203 -5.08 -14.87 7.32
N SER A 204 -3.97 -15.45 7.80
CA SER A 204 -2.93 -16.00 6.93
C SER A 204 -3.43 -17.24 6.18
N SER A 205 -3.18 -17.32 4.87
CA SER A 205 -3.58 -18.44 4.01
C SER A 205 -2.43 -18.87 3.12
N LYS A 206 -2.25 -20.19 2.93
CA LYS A 206 -1.24 -20.74 2.01
C LYS A 206 -1.74 -20.83 0.57
N HIS A 207 -3.03 -21.11 0.41
CA HIS A 207 -3.61 -21.42 -0.89
C HIS A 207 -4.36 -20.23 -1.51
N PHE A 208 -4.82 -19.29 -0.67
CA PHE A 208 -5.63 -18.14 -1.08
C PHE A 208 -6.89 -18.56 -1.84
N SER A 209 -7.44 -19.73 -1.52
CA SER A 209 -8.51 -20.36 -2.29
C SER A 209 -9.78 -19.52 -2.27
N LYS A 210 -10.04 -18.78 -1.18
CA LYS A 210 -11.28 -18.03 -1.01
C LYS A 210 -11.23 -16.71 -1.76
N ILE A 211 -10.13 -15.96 -1.65
CA ILE A 211 -9.95 -14.72 -2.42
C ILE A 211 -9.86 -15.00 -3.92
N LYS A 212 -9.19 -16.09 -4.33
CA LYS A 212 -9.17 -16.53 -5.73
C LYS A 212 -10.56 -16.92 -6.21
N ASN A 213 -11.31 -17.70 -5.43
CA ASN A 213 -12.67 -18.06 -5.78
C ASN A 213 -13.56 -16.82 -5.94
N LEU A 214 -13.45 -15.84 -5.02
CA LEU A 214 -14.17 -14.57 -5.12
C LEU A 214 -13.78 -13.80 -6.39
N ALA A 215 -12.48 -13.73 -6.71
CA ALA A 215 -12.00 -13.06 -7.91
C ALA A 215 -12.50 -13.70 -9.21
N PHE A 216 -12.59 -15.04 -9.26
CA PHE A 216 -13.05 -15.77 -10.45
C PHE A 216 -14.57 -15.83 -10.56
N SER A 217 -15.30 -15.92 -9.45
CA SER A 217 -16.76 -16.04 -9.44
C SER A 217 -17.48 -14.69 -9.43
N GLN A 218 -16.89 -13.69 -8.76
CA GLN A 218 -17.49 -12.38 -8.51
C GLN A 218 -16.45 -11.26 -8.67
N PRO A 219 -15.89 -11.06 -9.88
CA PRO A 219 -14.78 -10.12 -10.12
C PRO A 219 -15.14 -8.67 -9.75
N LYS A 220 -16.41 -8.26 -9.89
CA LYS A 220 -16.88 -6.93 -9.49
C LYS A 220 -16.76 -6.70 -7.99
N VAL A 221 -17.05 -7.72 -7.17
CA VAL A 221 -16.96 -7.64 -5.71
C VAL A 221 -15.50 -7.52 -5.28
N THR A 222 -14.61 -8.34 -5.85
CA THR A 222 -13.17 -8.27 -5.56
C THR A 222 -12.56 -6.94 -6.01
N PHE A 223 -12.97 -6.41 -7.15
CA PHE A 223 -12.51 -5.10 -7.63
C PHE A 223 -12.96 -3.97 -6.71
N CYS A 224 -14.24 -3.97 -6.30
CA CYS A 224 -14.78 -3.00 -5.34
C CYS A 224 -14.00 -3.03 -4.02
N LEU A 225 -13.81 -4.22 -3.44
CA LEU A 225 -13.03 -4.38 -2.20
C LEU A 225 -11.59 -3.90 -2.33
N SER A 226 -10.96 -4.12 -3.50
CA SER A 226 -9.59 -3.67 -3.74
C SER A 226 -9.49 -2.15 -3.89
N LEU A 227 -10.53 -1.48 -4.38
CA LEU A 227 -10.56 -0.02 -4.48
C LEU A 227 -10.91 0.64 -3.15
N SER A 228 -11.85 0.08 -2.39
CA SER A 228 -12.21 0.56 -1.05
C SER A 228 -11.06 0.46 -0.05
N ALA A 229 -10.01 -0.31 -0.34
CA ALA A 229 -8.79 -0.38 0.46
C ALA A 229 -7.70 0.64 0.04
N ILE A 230 -7.95 1.46 -0.99
CA ILE A 230 -6.99 2.44 -1.55
C ILE A 230 -7.39 3.89 -1.23
N CYS A 231 -8.68 4.15 -1.13
CA CYS A 231 -9.26 5.47 -0.91
C CYS A 231 -9.90 5.48 0.47
#